data_AF-A0AAV0LUS8-F1
#
_entry.id   AF-A0AAV0LUS8-F1
#
_cell.length_a   1.000
_cell.length_b   1.000
_cell.length_c   1.000
_cell.angle_alpha   90.00
_cell.angle_beta   90.00
_cell.angle_gamma   90.00
#
_symmetry.space_group_name_H-M   'P 1'
#
loop_
_entity.id
_entity.type
_entity.pdbx_description
1 polymer ?
#
loop_
_entity_poly.entity_id
_entity_poly.type
_entity_poly.pdbx_seq_one_letter_code
_entity_poly.pdbx_strand_id
1 'polypeptide(L)' 'MTTMVVAVAAMISCSEGQMVPAAFVFGDSVVDVGNNNHLLFSIAKSNYPHYGVDFAYGEPTGRFSNGKIPSDLVGT' A
#
# COMPACT_ATOMS: atom_id res chain seq x y z
N MET A 1 -44.95 24.00 36.90
CA MET A 1 -44.44 24.32 35.55
C MET A 1 -43.13 23.57 35.41
N THR A 2 -43.16 22.35 34.88
CA THR A 2 -41.99 21.48 34.81
C THR A 2 -41.53 21.42 33.36
N THR A 3 -40.38 22.02 33.06
CA THR A 3 -39.78 22.02 31.72
C THR A 3 -39.09 20.68 31.46
N MET A 4 -39.49 19.98 30.39
CA MET A 4 -38.73 18.86 29.82
C MET A 4 -37.54 19.41 29.02
N VAL A 5 -36.34 18.90 29.30
CA VAL A 5 -35.14 19.13 28.48
C VAL A 5 -35.03 17.99 27.48
N VAL A 6 -35.02 18.30 26.18
CA VAL A 6 -34.81 17.32 25.10
C VAL A 6 -33.36 17.40 24.66
N ALA A 7 -32.60 16.33 24.88
CA ALA A 7 -31.25 16.19 24.36
C ALA A 7 -31.29 15.63 22.93
N VAL A 8 -30.80 16.38 21.95
CA VAL A 8 -30.66 15.92 20.57
C VAL A 8 -29.24 15.37 20.40
N ALA A 9 -29.12 14.04 20.27
CA ALA A 9 -27.87 13.40 19.90
C ALA A 9 -27.68 13.50 18.39
N ALA A 10 -26.65 14.23 17.94
CA ALA A 10 -26.26 14.25 16.54
C ALA A 10 -25.61 12.90 16.18
N MET A 11 -26.26 12.13 15.32
CA MET A 11 -25.70 10.88 14.81
C MET A 11 -24.65 11.22 13.75
N ILE A 12 -23.38 11.10 14.11
CA ILE A 12 -22.27 11.16 13.14
C ILE A 12 -22.26 9.80 12.44
N SER A 13 -22.89 9.71 11.27
CA SER A 13 -22.76 8.54 10.41
C SER A 13 -21.35 8.53 9.84
N CYS A 14 -20.53 7.57 10.26
CA CYS A 14 -19.27 7.26 9.59
C CYS A 14 -19.63 6.58 8.26
N SER A 15 -19.37 7.24 7.13
CA SER A 15 -19.50 6.59 5.83
C SER A 15 -18.44 5.49 5.75
N GLU A 16 -18.87 4.22 5.78
CA GLU A 16 -17.98 3.12 5.42
C GLU A 16 -17.49 3.35 3.99
N GLY A 17 -16.16 3.43 3.81
CA GLY A 17 -15.57 3.58 2.50
C GLY A 17 -15.90 2.38 1.63
N GLN A 18 -16.27 2.62 0.38
CA GLN A 18 -16.57 1.53 -0.56
C GLN A 18 -15.32 0.66 -0.75
N MET A 19 -15.40 -0.62 -0.39
CA MET A 19 -14.30 -1.56 -0.59
C MET A 19 -14.06 -1.77 -2.09
N VAL A 20 -12.83 -1.49 -2.53
CA VAL A 20 -12.38 -1.76 -3.89
C VAL A 20 -11.78 -3.17 -3.93
N PRO A 21 -12.29 -4.10 -4.75
CA PRO A 21 -11.87 -5.50 -4.71
C PRO A 21 -10.46 -5.74 -5.27
N ALA A 22 -9.96 -4.85 -6.12
CA ALA A 22 -8.62 -4.94 -6.71
C ALA A 22 -8.14 -3.58 -7.23
N ALA A 23 -6.83 -3.36 -7.17
CA ALA A 23 -6.15 -2.24 -7.83
C ALA A 23 -5.13 -2.79 -8.84
N PHE A 24 -5.18 -2.28 -10.07
CA PHE A 24 -4.17 -2.58 -11.09
C PHE A 24 -3.23 -1.38 -11.20
N VAL A 25 -1.96 -1.58 -10.87
CA VAL A 25 -0.95 -0.52 -10.84
C VAL A 25 -0.03 -0.68 -12.05
N PHE A 26 0.05 0.37 -12.87
CA PHE A 26 0.92 0.45 -14.03
C PHE A 26 1.98 1.51 -13.79
N GLY A 27 3.22 1.24 -14.19
CA GLY A 27 4.31 2.18 -14.06
C GLY A 27 5.66 1.53 -14.33
N ASP A 28 6.69 2.11 -13.72
CA ASP A 28 8.08 1.70 -13.84
C ASP A 28 8.58 1.05 -12.53
N SER A 29 9.88 1.18 -12.25
CA SER A 29 10.52 0.68 -11.04
C SER A 29 9.88 1.18 -9.74
N VAL A 30 9.22 2.35 -9.73
CA VAL A 30 8.61 2.92 -8.52
C VAL A 30 7.44 2.07 -8.02
N VAL A 31 6.78 1.33 -8.90
CA VAL A 31 5.61 0.49 -8.56
C VAL A 31 5.87 -1.00 -8.77
N ASP A 32 7.05 -1.37 -9.28
CA ASP A 32 7.42 -2.76 -9.54
C ASP A 32 7.76 -3.51 -8.24
N VAL A 33 7.01 -4.58 -7.99
CA VAL A 33 7.18 -5.51 -6.85
C VAL A 33 8.03 -6.73 -7.19
N GLY A 34 8.68 -6.74 -8.35
CA GLY A 34 9.66 -7.75 -8.74
C GLY A 34 9.41 -8.40 -10.09
N ASN A 35 8.47 -7.89 -10.88
CA ASN A 35 8.19 -8.38 -12.23
C ASN A 35 9.45 -8.39 -13.09
N ASN A 36 10.30 -7.36 -12.98
CA ASN A 36 11.53 -7.29 -13.74
C ASN A 36 12.54 -8.41 -13.45
N ASN A 37 12.47 -9.08 -12.29
CA ASN A 37 13.37 -10.19 -11.96
C ASN A 37 13.09 -11.44 -12.81
N HIS A 38 11.89 -11.53 -13.40
CA HIS A 38 11.44 -12.66 -14.22
C HIS A 38 11.64 -12.42 -15.73
N LEU A 39 12.06 -11.22 -16.13
CA LEU A 39 12.30 -10.88 -17.53
C LEU A 39 13.70 -11.32 -17.96
N LEU A 40 13.77 -12.14 -19.02
CA LEU A 40 15.02 -12.72 -19.54
C LEU A 40 16.06 -11.66 -19.94
N PHE A 41 15.61 -10.54 -20.50
CA PHE A 41 16.48 -9.49 -21.05
C PHE A 41 16.50 -8.21 -20.19
N SER A 42 15.95 -8.24 -18.97
CA SER A 42 16.00 -7.05 -18.11
C SER A 42 17.39 -6.87 -17.52
N ILE A 43 17.96 -5.69 -17.78
CA ILE A 43 19.19 -5.21 -17.12
C ILE A 43 18.90 -4.63 -15.73
N ALA A 44 17.69 -4.11 -15.52
CA ALA A 44 17.27 -3.48 -14.27
C ALA A 44 16.53 -4.52 -13.43
N LYS A 45 17.21 -5.06 -12.41
CA LYS A 45 16.66 -6.04 -11.48
C LYS A 45 16.63 -5.48 -10.06
N SER A 46 15.71 -5.98 -9.26
CA SER A 46 15.47 -5.58 -7.87
C SER A 46 15.78 -6.72 -6.88
N ASN A 47 16.57 -7.70 -7.31
CA ASN A 47 17.00 -8.86 -6.52
C ASN A 47 18.45 -8.73 -6.02
N TYR A 48 18.94 -7.50 -5.86
CA TYR A 48 20.28 -7.23 -5.35
C TYR A 48 20.26 -6.98 -3.83
N PRO A 49 21.36 -7.27 -3.11
CA PRO A 49 21.41 -7.25 -1.64
C PRO A 49 21.09 -5.90 -0.99
N HIS A 50 21.23 -4.78 -1.71
CA HIS A 50 20.92 -3.45 -1.19
C HIS A 50 19.43 -3.12 -1.23
N TYR A 51 18.60 -3.91 -1.92
CA TYR A 51 17.16 -3.74 -1.91
C TYR A 51 16.55 -4.52 -0.75
N GLY A 52 15.55 -3.92 -0.09
CA GLY A 52 14.83 -4.57 1.00
C GLY A 52 15.50 -4.53 2.39
N VAL A 53 16.56 -3.74 2.57
CA VAL A 53 17.33 -3.65 3.83
C VAL A 53 16.48 -3.23 5.04
N ASP A 54 15.42 -2.44 4.83
CA ASP A 54 14.53 -1.97 5.90
C ASP A 54 13.41 -2.97 6.23
N PHE A 55 13.31 -4.11 5.51
CA PHE A 55 12.41 -5.20 5.87
C PHE A 55 13.02 -6.10 6.95
N ALA A 56 12.16 -6.85 7.66
CA ALA A 56 12.54 -7.65 8.83
C ALA A 56 13.72 -8.63 8.62
N TYR A 57 13.92 -9.10 7.38
CA TYR A 57 14.98 -10.05 7.05
C TYR A 57 16.16 -9.42 6.29
N GLY A 58 16.05 -8.15 5.89
CA GLY A 58 17.08 -7.47 5.08
C GLY A 58 17.35 -8.13 3.72
N GLU A 59 16.43 -8.95 3.23
CA GLU A 59 16.55 -9.71 1.98
C GLU A 59 15.93 -8.96 0.80
N PRO A 60 16.43 -9.18 -0.44
CA PRO A 60 15.86 -8.56 -1.63
C PRO A 60 14.39 -8.95 -1.84
N THR A 61 13.49 -8.00 -1.64
CA THR A 61 12.05 -8.25 -1.76
C THR A 61 11.49 -8.11 -3.17
N GLY A 62 12.34 -7.79 -4.16
CA GLY A 62 11.90 -7.47 -5.52
C GLY A 62 11.41 -6.03 -5.72
N ARG A 63 11.53 -5.16 -4.73
CA ARG A 63 11.17 -3.72 -4.86
C ARG A 63 12.43 -2.92 -5.17
N PHE A 64 12.33 -1.88 -6.00
CA PHE A 64 13.42 -0.94 -6.24
C PHE A 64 13.58 0.07 -5.09
N SER A 65 13.57 -0.44 -3.85
CA SER A 65 13.53 0.32 -2.60
C SER A 65 14.13 -0.51 -1.47
N ASN A 66 14.55 0.15 -0.39
CA ASN A 66 14.92 -0.53 0.85
C ASN A 66 13.69 -1.02 1.64
N GLY A 67 12.50 -0.51 1.33
CA GLY A 67 11.27 -0.77 2.06
C GLY A 67 10.04 -0.84 1.14
N LYS A 68 8.88 -0.49 1.71
CA LYS A 68 7.62 -0.43 0.96
C LYS A 68 7.67 0.62 -0.15
N ILE A 69 6.96 0.35 -1.24
CA ILE A 69 6.77 1.26 -2.37
C ILE A 69 5.31 1.74 -2.41
N PRO A 70 4.96 2.79 -3.18
CA PRO A 70 3.60 3.35 -3.18
C PRO A 70 2.49 2.32 -3.45
N SER A 71 2.73 1.32 -4.30
CA SER A 71 1.76 0.25 -4.57
C SER A 71 1.43 -0.58 -3.33
N ASP A 72 2.35 -0.74 -2.37
CA ASP A 72 2.10 -1.45 -1.11
C ASP A 72 1.16 -0.67 -0.17
N LEU A 73 1.09 0.65 -0.32
CA LEU A 73 0.25 1.52 0.50
C LEU A 73 -1.19 1.62 -0.03
N VAL A 74 -1.39 1.32 -1.31
CA VAL A 74 -2.69 1.41 -1.98
C VAL A 74 -3.51 0.12 -1.81
N GLY A 75 -2.84 -1.04 -1.74
CA GLY A 75 -3.49 -2.36 -1.68
C GLY A 75 -3.46 -3.01 -0.29
N THR A 76 -3.42 -2.23 0.79
CA THR A 76 -3.31 -2.74 2.17
C THR A 76 -4.63 -3.23 2.74
#